data_AF-A0A261F4F7-F1
#
_entry.id   AF-A0A261F4F7-F1
#
_cell.length_a   1.000
_cell.length_b   1.000
_cell.length_c   1.000
_cell.angle_alpha   90.00
_cell.angle_beta   90.00
_cell.angle_gamma   90.00
#
_symmetry.space_group_name_H-M   'P 1'
#
loop_
_entity.id
_entity.type
_entity.pdbx_description
1 polymer ?
#
loop_
_entity_poly.entity_id
_entity_poly.type
_entity_poly.pdbx_seq_one_letter_code
_entity_poly.pdbx_strand_id
1 'polypeptide(L)'
;MSKEIIQFDQAMFESKLDAMVREKVERIVNAMLDAEADEIANAARYERSGGRKAYRAGHYERSLTAKAGRLGLKVPKLKGALFESAVIERYRRREESVEEALIDMYLAGVSTRQVDDISQLLWGDRMPSQTLSDKLKRVYAEIDEWRTRPLDDEYPYVFVDGVWHKRSWGGSVENVSILVAIGVSKDGHREVIGVAEGMREDSASWEQFFRGM
;
A
#
# COMPACT_ATOMS: atom_id res chain seq x y z
N MET A 1 -47.66 19.34 24.47
CA MET A 1 -47.39 18.21 23.54
C MET A 1 -45.92 18.29 23.12
N SER A 2 -45.05 17.62 23.85
CA SER A 2 -43.63 17.50 23.52
C SER A 2 -43.49 16.56 22.32
N LYS A 3 -42.97 17.06 21.20
CA LYS A 3 -42.62 16.24 20.04
C LYS A 3 -41.53 15.26 20.47
N GLU A 4 -41.80 13.96 20.36
CA GLU A 4 -40.76 12.93 20.45
C GLU A 4 -39.75 13.19 19.33
N ILE A 5 -38.56 13.65 19.72
CA ILE A 5 -37.42 13.76 18.81
C ILE A 5 -36.85 12.34 18.70
N ILE A 6 -36.89 11.77 17.50
CA ILE A 6 -36.24 10.49 17.21
C ILE A 6 -34.74 10.69 17.48
N GLN A 7 -34.22 10.06 18.53
CA GLN A 7 -32.79 10.03 18.80
C GLN A 7 -32.13 9.05 17.85
N PHE A 8 -31.24 9.56 17.00
CA PHE A 8 -30.41 8.75 16.11
C PHE A 8 -29.11 8.38 16.82
N ASP A 9 -28.94 7.11 17.16
CA ASP A 9 -27.68 6.59 17.67
C ASP A 9 -26.72 6.39 16.50
N GLN A 10 -25.91 7.42 16.25
CA GLN A 10 -24.95 7.44 15.15
C GLN A 10 -23.92 6.32 15.26
N ALA A 11 -23.44 6.00 16.47
CA ALA A 11 -22.45 4.95 16.67
C ALA A 11 -23.02 3.54 16.39
N MET A 12 -24.28 3.29 16.81
CA MET A 12 -24.97 2.06 16.46
C MET A 12 -25.27 1.96 14.97
N PHE A 13 -25.63 3.07 14.33
CA PHE A 13 -25.86 3.12 12.89
C PHE A 13 -24.59 2.82 12.09
N GLU A 14 -23.47 3.48 12.41
CA GLU A 14 -22.19 3.30 11.75
C GLU A 14 -21.70 1.85 11.89
N SER A 15 -21.67 1.29 13.11
CA SER A 15 -21.23 -0.09 13.32
C SER A 15 -22.11 -1.14 12.61
N LYS A 16 -23.43 -0.91 12.56
CA LYS A 16 -24.36 -1.81 11.86
C LYS A 16 -24.24 -1.68 10.34
N LEU A 17 -24.02 -0.46 9.84
CA LEU A 17 -23.79 -0.19 8.43
C LEU A 17 -22.48 -0.86 7.97
N ASP A 18 -21.40 -0.70 8.73
CA ASP A 18 -20.10 -1.32 8.43
C ASP A 18 -20.20 -2.84 8.39
N ALA A 19 -20.88 -3.44 9.37
CA ALA A 19 -21.14 -4.88 9.38
C ALA A 19 -21.92 -5.33 8.15
N MET A 20 -22.96 -4.58 7.75
CA MET A 20 -23.76 -4.89 6.56
C MET A 20 -22.95 -4.75 5.27
N VAL A 21 -22.13 -3.70 5.14
CA VAL A 21 -21.26 -3.48 3.99
C VAL A 21 -20.26 -4.63 3.87
N ARG A 22 -19.57 -4.97 4.97
CA ARG A 22 -18.63 -6.09 5.03
C ARG A 22 -19.28 -7.40 4.59
N GLU A 23 -20.44 -7.74 5.16
CA GLU A 23 -21.17 -8.97 4.83
C GLU A 23 -21.58 -9.03 3.36
N LYS A 24 -22.06 -7.92 2.80
CA LYS A 24 -22.46 -7.86 1.38
C LYS A 24 -21.25 -8.00 0.46
N VAL A 25 -20.16 -7.28 0.75
CA VAL A 25 -18.92 -7.38 -0.03
C VAL A 25 -18.36 -8.80 0.03
N GLU A 26 -18.32 -9.42 1.22
CA GLU A 26 -17.87 -10.82 1.38
C GLU A 26 -18.71 -11.79 0.54
N ARG A 27 -20.05 -11.64 0.56
CA ARG A 27 -20.94 -12.48 -0.25
C ARG A 27 -20.71 -12.30 -1.74
N ILE A 28 -20.55 -11.05 -2.20
CA ILE A 28 -20.32 -10.74 -3.62
C ILE A 28 -19.00 -11.34 -4.08
N VAL A 29 -17.90 -11.12 -3.34
CA VAL A 29 -16.58 -11.66 -3.71
C VAL A 29 -16.61 -13.20 -3.75
N ASN A 30 -17.23 -13.85 -2.75
CA ASN A 30 -17.37 -15.30 -2.77
C ASN A 30 -18.22 -15.82 -3.93
N ALA A 31 -19.30 -15.12 -4.28
CA ALA A 31 -20.12 -15.48 -5.44
C ALA A 31 -19.35 -15.31 -6.76
N MET A 32 -18.53 -14.27 -6.89
CA MET A 32 -17.65 -14.07 -8.05
C MET A 32 -16.62 -15.18 -8.18
N LEU A 33 -15.99 -15.61 -7.07
CA LEU A 33 -15.06 -16.74 -7.09
C LEU A 33 -15.72 -18.03 -7.54
N ASP A 34 -16.94 -18.29 -7.07
CA ASP A 34 -17.70 -19.44 -7.54
C ASP A 34 -18.06 -19.30 -9.01
N ALA A 35 -18.43 -18.12 -9.51
CA ALA A 35 -18.70 -17.91 -10.93
C ALA A 35 -17.47 -18.18 -11.81
N GLU A 36 -16.30 -17.65 -11.44
CA GLU A 36 -15.03 -17.92 -12.15
C GLU A 36 -14.72 -19.42 -12.23
N ALA A 37 -14.97 -20.15 -11.14
CA ALA A 37 -14.74 -21.59 -11.11
C ALA A 37 -15.72 -22.37 -11.99
N ASP A 38 -16.95 -21.90 -12.19
CA ASP A 38 -17.89 -22.49 -13.14
C ASP A 38 -17.45 -22.24 -14.58
N GLU A 39 -16.93 -21.04 -14.88
CA GLU A 39 -16.34 -20.71 -16.19
C GLU A 39 -15.13 -21.58 -16.51
N ILE A 40 -14.19 -21.72 -15.58
CA ILE A 40 -13.00 -22.58 -15.75
C ILE A 40 -13.42 -24.05 -15.91
N ALA A 41 -14.40 -24.51 -15.12
CA ALA A 41 -14.90 -25.87 -15.22
C ALA A 41 -15.75 -26.12 -16.49
N ASN A 42 -16.21 -25.05 -17.15
CA ASN A 42 -17.18 -25.06 -18.24
C ASN A 42 -18.46 -25.84 -17.89
N ALA A 43 -18.89 -25.74 -16.63
CA ALA A 43 -20.08 -26.37 -16.10
C ALA A 43 -20.37 -25.84 -14.68
N ALA A 44 -21.64 -25.58 -14.39
CA ALA A 44 -22.08 -25.22 -13.06
C ALA A 44 -21.91 -26.38 -12.06
N ARG A 45 -21.98 -26.03 -10.77
CA ARG A 45 -21.93 -27.01 -9.68
C ARG A 45 -23.05 -28.05 -9.83
N TYR A 46 -22.66 -29.33 -9.84
CA TYR A 46 -23.54 -30.49 -10.04
C TYR A 46 -24.20 -30.63 -11.43
N GLU A 47 -23.93 -29.72 -12.36
CA GLU A 47 -24.44 -29.82 -13.73
C GLU A 47 -23.88 -31.07 -14.43
N ARG A 48 -24.65 -31.70 -15.32
CA ARG A 48 -24.12 -32.76 -16.20
C ARG A 48 -23.91 -32.15 -17.58
N SER A 49 -22.67 -31.79 -17.88
CA SER A 49 -22.27 -31.25 -19.19
C SER A 49 -21.19 -32.13 -19.81
N GLY A 50 -21.35 -32.45 -21.10
CA GLY A 50 -20.33 -33.15 -21.88
C GLY A 50 -19.08 -32.31 -22.15
N GLY A 51 -19.17 -30.98 -22.00
CA GLY A 51 -18.06 -30.04 -22.19
C GLY A 51 -17.25 -29.72 -20.94
N ARG A 52 -17.48 -30.41 -19.82
CA ARG A 52 -16.81 -30.15 -18.54
C ARG A 52 -15.30 -30.34 -18.65
N LYS A 53 -14.54 -29.33 -18.21
CA LYS A 53 -13.07 -29.33 -18.21
C LYS A 53 -12.46 -29.65 -16.85
N ALA A 54 -13.15 -29.33 -15.76
CA ALA A 54 -12.67 -29.58 -14.40
C ALA A 54 -13.81 -29.91 -13.44
N TYR A 55 -13.47 -30.51 -12.30
CA TYR A 55 -14.44 -30.90 -11.26
C TYR A 55 -14.22 -30.08 -9.99
N ARG A 56 -15.32 -29.61 -9.38
CA ARG A 56 -15.30 -28.96 -8.06
C ARG A 56 -14.82 -29.94 -6.99
N ALA A 57 -13.82 -29.54 -6.22
CA ALA A 57 -13.19 -30.32 -5.15
C ALA A 57 -13.35 -29.62 -3.78
N GLY A 58 -14.44 -28.90 -3.59
CA GLY A 58 -14.72 -28.08 -2.41
C GLY A 58 -14.03 -26.73 -2.45
N HIS A 59 -13.75 -26.18 -1.26
CA HIS A 59 -13.15 -24.86 -1.07
C HIS A 59 -12.01 -24.94 -0.05
N TYR A 60 -11.15 -23.93 -0.02
CA TYR A 60 -10.37 -23.61 1.18
C TYR A 60 -10.72 -22.21 1.66
N GLU A 61 -10.50 -21.96 2.95
CA GLU A 61 -10.76 -20.66 3.54
C GLU A 61 -9.48 -19.82 3.60
N ARG A 62 -9.62 -18.53 3.33
CA ARG A 62 -8.60 -17.51 3.62
C ARG A 62 -9.26 -16.19 3.97
N SER A 63 -8.52 -15.30 4.62
CA SER A 63 -8.98 -13.92 4.83
C SER A 63 -8.36 -12.95 3.83
N LEU A 64 -9.12 -11.92 3.45
CA LEU A 64 -8.64 -10.78 2.69
C LEU A 64 -9.05 -9.49 3.42
N THR A 65 -8.10 -8.60 3.66
CA THR A 65 -8.37 -7.29 4.23
C THR A 65 -8.73 -6.31 3.10
N ALA A 66 -9.95 -5.81 3.09
CA ALA A 66 -10.45 -4.84 2.12
C ALA A 66 -10.90 -3.55 2.83
N LYS A 67 -11.25 -2.50 2.09
CA LYS A 67 -11.79 -1.27 2.70
C LYS A 67 -13.01 -1.52 3.59
N ALA A 68 -13.87 -2.46 3.18
CA ALA A 68 -15.04 -2.88 3.94
C ALA A 68 -14.71 -3.69 5.22
N GLY A 69 -13.42 -3.93 5.50
CA GLY A 69 -12.93 -4.73 6.62
C GLY A 69 -12.40 -6.09 6.19
N ARG A 70 -12.17 -6.95 7.18
CA ARG A 70 -11.66 -8.31 6.97
C ARG A 70 -12.74 -9.25 6.45
N LEU A 71 -12.56 -9.75 5.23
CA LEU A 71 -13.47 -10.66 4.54
C LEU A 71 -13.05 -12.11 4.71
N GLY A 72 -13.99 -13.00 4.99
CA GLY A 72 -13.84 -14.45 4.94
C GLY A 72 -14.08 -15.00 3.53
N LEU A 73 -13.01 -15.42 2.85
CA LEU A 73 -13.09 -15.93 1.49
C LEU A 73 -13.10 -17.46 1.48
N LYS A 74 -14.02 -18.02 0.70
CA LYS A 74 -14.13 -19.45 0.38
C LYS A 74 -13.66 -19.62 -1.06
N VAL A 75 -12.38 -19.93 -1.22
CA VAL A 75 -11.76 -20.03 -2.55
C VAL A 75 -11.99 -21.43 -3.12
N PRO A 76 -12.57 -21.57 -4.33
CA PRO A 76 -12.83 -22.85 -4.95
C PRO A 76 -11.56 -23.67 -5.18
N LYS A 77 -11.73 -25.00 -5.09
CA LYS A 77 -10.74 -25.97 -5.55
C LYS A 77 -11.27 -26.69 -6.78
N LEU A 78 -10.43 -26.80 -7.80
CA LEU A 78 -10.71 -27.55 -9.01
C LEU A 78 -9.78 -28.76 -9.13
N LYS A 79 -10.32 -29.87 -9.62
CA LYS A 79 -9.57 -31.07 -10.02
C LYS A 79 -9.58 -31.14 -11.54
N GLY A 80 -8.39 -31.20 -12.13
CA GLY A 80 -8.20 -31.20 -13.60
C GLY A 80 -7.89 -29.83 -14.21
N ALA A 81 -8.01 -28.75 -13.42
CA ALA A 81 -7.54 -27.41 -13.79
C ALA A 81 -7.00 -26.68 -12.57
N LEU A 82 -6.07 -25.74 -12.79
CA LEU A 82 -5.64 -24.79 -11.76
C LEU A 82 -6.71 -23.71 -11.62
N PHE A 83 -7.08 -23.38 -10.38
CA PHE A 83 -7.93 -22.23 -10.11
C PHE A 83 -7.06 -21.00 -9.87
N GLU A 84 -7.04 -20.09 -10.85
CA GLU A 84 -6.47 -18.76 -10.74
C GLU A 84 -7.59 -17.74 -10.90
N SER A 85 -7.77 -16.90 -9.89
CA SER A 85 -8.84 -15.91 -9.85
C SER A 85 -8.35 -14.58 -10.42
N ALA A 86 -9.18 -13.95 -11.25
CA ALA A 86 -8.98 -12.57 -11.69
C ALA A 86 -9.54 -11.58 -10.65
N VAL A 87 -10.53 -12.00 -9.85
CA VAL A 87 -11.12 -11.20 -8.75
C VAL A 87 -10.14 -11.00 -7.60
N ILE A 88 -9.39 -12.04 -7.23
CA ILE A 88 -8.41 -11.97 -6.13
C ILE A 88 -7.11 -12.72 -6.46
N GLU A 89 -6.01 -11.99 -6.48
CA GLU A 89 -4.68 -12.57 -6.65
C GLU A 89 -4.34 -13.64 -5.60
N ARG A 90 -3.61 -14.66 -6.04
CA ARG A 90 -3.15 -15.75 -5.18
C ARG A 90 -2.21 -15.20 -4.10
N TYR A 91 -2.38 -15.67 -2.87
CA TYR A 91 -1.59 -15.26 -1.68
C TYR A 91 -1.71 -13.80 -1.24
N ARG A 92 -2.34 -12.91 -2.02
CA ARG A 92 -2.64 -11.54 -1.61
C ARG A 92 -3.48 -11.53 -0.35
N ARG A 93 -3.05 -10.75 0.66
CA ARG A 93 -3.71 -10.66 1.97
C ARG A 93 -4.50 -9.37 2.16
N ARG A 94 -4.19 -8.33 1.38
CA ARG A 94 -4.82 -7.02 1.46
C ARG A 94 -5.13 -6.51 0.06
N GLU A 95 -6.26 -5.83 -0.07
CA GLU A 95 -6.61 -5.04 -1.25
C GLU A 95 -5.57 -3.93 -1.47
N GLU A 96 -5.33 -3.58 -2.72
CA GLU A 96 -4.37 -2.56 -3.15
C GLU A 96 -4.56 -1.24 -2.42
N SER A 97 -5.78 -0.75 -2.41
CA SER A 97 -6.12 0.53 -1.84
C SER A 97 -5.89 0.61 -0.32
N VAL A 98 -5.96 -0.52 0.39
CA VAL A 98 -5.60 -0.60 1.82
C VAL A 98 -4.09 -0.53 1.96
N GLU A 99 -3.34 -1.21 1.10
CA GLU A 99 -1.87 -1.17 1.11
C GLU A 99 -1.34 0.23 0.75
N GLU A 100 -1.94 0.89 -0.24
CA GLU A 100 -1.62 2.27 -0.63
C GLU A 100 -1.86 3.25 0.53
N ALA A 101 -3.03 3.17 1.18
CA ALA A 101 -3.31 4.04 2.33
C ALA A 101 -2.28 3.86 3.48
N LEU A 102 -1.81 2.63 3.72
CA LEU A 102 -0.77 2.37 4.72
C LEU A 102 0.61 2.89 4.28
N ILE A 103 0.92 2.85 2.98
CA ILE A 103 2.13 3.45 2.41
C ILE A 103 2.07 4.98 2.52
N ASP A 104 0.94 5.59 2.17
CA ASP A 104 0.72 7.04 2.27
C ASP A 104 0.86 7.54 3.70
N MET A 105 0.35 6.80 4.69
CA MET A 105 0.57 7.12 6.10
C MET A 105 2.05 7.19 6.44
N TYR A 106 2.84 6.23 5.97
CA TYR A 106 4.29 6.25 6.18
C TYR A 106 4.96 7.44 5.50
N LEU A 107 4.60 7.73 4.25
CA LEU A 107 5.11 8.87 3.50
C LEU A 107 4.73 10.22 4.14
N ALA A 108 3.57 10.27 4.80
CA ALA A 108 3.13 11.41 5.61
C ALA A 108 3.84 11.53 6.98
N GLY A 109 4.78 10.64 7.29
CA GLY A 109 5.61 10.70 8.50
C GLY A 109 5.12 9.85 9.66
N VAL A 110 4.12 9.00 9.47
CA VAL A 110 3.69 8.04 10.51
C VAL A 110 4.73 6.93 10.64
N SER A 111 5.19 6.65 11.86
CA SER A 111 6.19 5.61 12.07
C SER A 111 5.66 4.23 11.68
N THR A 112 6.54 3.33 11.21
CA THR A 112 6.14 1.97 10.77
C THR A 112 5.43 1.15 11.85
N ARG A 113 5.67 1.45 13.14
CA ARG A 113 4.97 0.82 14.27
C ARG A 113 3.56 1.38 14.44
N GLN A 114 3.41 2.70 14.34
CA GLN A 114 2.09 3.33 14.36
C GLN A 114 1.24 2.92 13.16
N VAL A 115 1.83 2.76 11.98
CA VAL A 115 1.12 2.21 10.80
C VAL A 115 0.59 0.80 11.10
N ASP A 116 1.38 -0.05 11.76
CA ASP A 116 0.95 -1.39 12.17
C ASP A 116 -0.21 -1.35 13.19
N ASP A 117 -0.14 -0.43 14.16
CA ASP A 117 -1.21 -0.24 15.15
C ASP A 117 -2.49 0.33 14.54
N ILE A 118 -2.38 1.30 13.63
CA ILE A 118 -3.51 1.86 12.87
C ILE A 118 -4.13 0.78 11.97
N SER A 119 -3.31 -0.04 11.31
CA SER A 119 -3.78 -1.15 10.48
C SER A 119 -4.64 -2.13 11.29
N GLN A 120 -4.18 -2.47 12.50
CA GLN A 120 -4.93 -3.32 13.41
C GLN A 120 -6.23 -2.68 13.87
N LEU A 121 -6.20 -1.38 14.17
CA LEU A 121 -7.36 -0.65 14.68
C LEU A 121 -8.45 -0.51 13.62
N LEU A 122 -8.09 -0.13 12.40
CA LEU A 122 -9.04 0.15 11.32
C LEU A 122 -9.57 -1.12 10.66
N TRP A 123 -8.70 -2.12 10.44
CA TRP A 123 -9.05 -3.30 9.63
C TRP A 123 -8.94 -4.64 10.37
N GLY A 124 -8.51 -4.65 11.64
CA GLY A 124 -8.37 -5.89 12.42
C GLY A 124 -7.25 -6.80 11.93
N ASP A 125 -6.31 -6.27 11.14
CA ASP A 125 -5.18 -7.00 10.55
C ASP A 125 -3.90 -6.17 10.63
N ARG A 126 -2.79 -6.80 11.04
CA ARG A 126 -1.50 -6.14 11.26
C ARG A 126 -0.75 -5.95 9.95
N MET A 127 -0.06 -4.83 9.78
CA MET A 127 0.91 -4.62 8.71
C MET A 127 2.30 -4.54 9.34
N PRO A 128 3.00 -5.68 9.49
CA PRO A 128 4.30 -5.70 10.14
C PRO A 128 5.26 -4.71 9.47
N SER A 129 6.06 -4.00 10.28
CA SER A 129 6.98 -2.98 9.75
C SER A 129 7.89 -3.50 8.64
N GLN A 130 8.35 -4.76 8.74
CA GLN A 130 9.15 -5.39 7.68
C GLN A 130 8.37 -5.51 6.35
N THR A 131 7.10 -5.91 6.39
CA THR A 131 6.26 -6.00 5.20
C THR A 131 6.04 -4.64 4.54
N LEU A 132 5.85 -3.59 5.35
CA LEU A 132 5.76 -2.22 4.86
C LEU A 132 7.07 -1.76 4.22
N SER A 133 8.20 -1.96 4.91
CA SER A 133 9.53 -1.66 4.39
C SER A 133 9.83 -2.40 3.09
N ASP A 134 9.44 -3.67 2.98
CA ASP A 134 9.63 -4.46 1.77
C ASP A 134 8.79 -3.95 0.58
N LYS A 135 7.58 -3.44 0.84
CA LYS A 135 6.77 -2.79 -0.20
C LYS A 135 7.38 -1.46 -0.65
N LEU A 136 7.86 -0.66 0.29
CA LEU A 136 8.50 0.64 0.01
C LEU A 136 9.78 0.51 -0.81
N LYS A 137 10.48 -0.62 -0.76
CA LYS A 137 11.65 -0.89 -1.63
C LYS A 137 11.34 -0.75 -3.12
N ARG A 138 10.08 -0.91 -3.54
CA ARG A 138 9.68 -0.72 -4.94
C ARG A 138 9.87 0.74 -5.38
N VAL A 139 9.62 1.68 -4.48
CA VAL A 139 9.77 3.13 -4.73
C VAL A 139 11.23 3.57 -4.72
N TYR A 140 12.15 2.76 -4.16
CA TYR A 140 13.57 3.13 -4.12
C TYR A 140 14.18 3.29 -5.50
N ALA A 141 13.76 2.48 -6.48
CA ALA A 141 14.20 2.64 -7.86
C ALA A 141 13.78 4.00 -8.43
N GLU A 142 12.54 4.43 -8.19
CA GLU A 142 12.02 5.73 -8.62
C GLU A 142 12.73 6.89 -7.88
N ILE A 143 13.04 6.72 -6.60
CA ILE A 143 13.83 7.70 -5.83
C ILE A 143 15.25 7.84 -6.42
N ASP A 144 15.89 6.73 -6.76
CA ASP A 144 17.25 6.74 -7.32
C ASP A 144 17.26 7.32 -8.74
N GLU A 145 16.24 7.01 -9.55
CA GLU A 145 16.03 7.65 -10.86
C GLU A 145 15.82 9.16 -10.70
N TRP A 146 14.97 9.59 -9.77
CA TRP A 146 14.74 11.00 -9.49
C TRP A 146 16.02 11.71 -8.98
N ARG A 147 16.82 11.04 -8.15
CA ARG A 147 18.09 11.59 -7.63
C ARG A 147 19.17 11.74 -8.69
N THR A 148 19.11 10.95 -9.76
CA THR A 148 20.12 10.92 -10.84
C THR A 148 19.61 11.48 -12.16
N ARG A 149 18.40 12.04 -12.17
CA ARG A 149 17.80 12.68 -13.34
C ARG A 149 18.63 13.89 -13.79
N PRO A 150 18.76 14.13 -15.10
CA PRO A 150 19.40 15.36 -15.59
C PRO A 150 18.58 16.58 -15.19
N LEU A 151 19.28 17.67 -14.87
CA LEU A 151 18.67 18.99 -14.66
C LEU A 151 18.64 19.72 -16.01
N ASP A 152 17.51 19.63 -16.71
CA ASP A 152 17.35 20.21 -18.06
C ASP A 152 17.07 21.73 -18.04
N ASP A 153 16.67 22.27 -16.89
CA ASP A 153 16.34 23.68 -16.71
C ASP A 153 17.50 24.51 -16.16
N GLU A 154 17.49 25.81 -16.47
CA GLU A 154 18.39 26.78 -15.84
C GLU A 154 17.79 27.31 -14.54
N TYR A 155 18.59 27.28 -13.47
CA TYR A 155 18.23 27.79 -12.14
C TYR A 155 19.06 29.01 -11.76
N PRO A 156 18.56 30.26 -11.95
CA PRO A 156 19.30 31.47 -11.59
C PRO A 156 19.68 31.56 -10.11
N TYR A 157 18.93 30.88 -9.24
CA TYR A 157 19.20 30.80 -7.81
C TYR A 157 19.10 29.36 -7.34
N VAL A 158 20.03 28.95 -6.49
CA VAL A 158 20.01 27.66 -5.79
C VAL A 158 20.20 27.91 -4.31
N PHE A 159 19.26 27.45 -3.50
CA PHE A 159 19.38 27.41 -2.04
C PHE A 159 19.84 26.02 -1.64
N VAL A 160 20.83 25.95 -0.76
CA VAL A 160 21.34 24.69 -0.24
C VAL A 160 21.31 24.66 1.27
N ASP A 161 21.02 23.49 1.83
CA ASP A 161 20.97 23.29 3.27
C ASP A 161 21.36 21.85 3.65
N GLY A 162 21.83 21.67 4.89
CA GLY A 162 22.17 20.39 5.47
C GLY A 162 21.23 20.03 6.63
N VAL A 163 20.56 18.89 6.53
CA VAL A 163 19.65 18.40 7.59
C VAL A 163 20.31 17.25 8.33
N TRP A 164 20.56 17.44 9.62
CA TRP A 164 21.19 16.42 10.46
C TRP A 164 20.18 15.36 10.91
N HIS A 165 20.49 14.11 10.61
CA HIS A 165 19.74 12.94 11.07
C HIS A 165 20.66 11.94 11.79
N LYS A 166 20.08 11.17 12.70
CA LYS A 166 20.76 10.03 13.33
C LYS A 166 20.47 8.77 12.53
N ARG A 167 21.51 8.09 12.07
CA ARG A 167 21.42 6.84 11.33
C ARG A 167 22.17 5.74 12.07
N SER A 168 21.63 4.52 12.04
CA SER A 168 22.36 3.33 12.49
C SER A 168 23.15 2.76 11.33
N TRP A 169 24.48 2.64 11.47
CA TRP A 169 25.39 2.09 10.47
C TRP A 169 26.45 1.24 11.17
N GLY A 170 26.72 0.01 10.70
CA GLY A 170 27.79 -0.82 11.26
C GLY A 170 27.69 -1.15 12.75
N GLY A 171 26.52 -0.96 13.38
CA GLY A 171 26.31 -1.17 14.82
C GLY A 171 26.50 0.08 15.70
N SER A 172 26.91 1.21 15.12
CA SER A 172 26.94 2.53 15.77
C SER A 172 25.78 3.40 15.29
N VAL A 173 25.35 4.35 16.14
CA VAL A 173 24.46 5.44 15.72
C VAL A 173 25.31 6.66 15.46
N GLU A 174 25.27 7.15 14.23
CA GLU A 174 26.09 8.25 13.76
C GLU A 174 25.21 9.41 13.27
N ASN A 175 25.73 10.62 13.39
CA ASN A 175 25.11 11.79 12.79
C ASN A 175 25.48 11.82 11.31
N VAL A 176 24.48 11.92 10.46
CA VAL A 176 24.59 12.00 9.01
C VAL A 176 23.92 13.30 8.59
N SER A 177 24.53 14.04 7.67
CA SER A 177 23.87 15.20 7.06
C SER A 177 23.18 14.78 5.77
N ILE A 178 21.95 15.21 5.57
CA ILE A 178 21.26 15.11 4.29
C ILE A 178 21.38 16.46 3.62
N LEU A 179 22.13 16.52 2.54
CA LEU A 179 22.34 17.73 1.75
C LEU A 179 21.16 17.88 0.78
N VAL A 180 20.56 19.06 0.76
CA VAL A 180 19.40 19.38 -0.06
C VAL A 180 19.70 20.62 -0.89
N ALA A 181 19.33 20.59 -2.17
CA ALA A 181 19.35 21.75 -3.05
C ALA A 181 17.95 22.05 -3.58
N ILE A 182 17.57 23.32 -3.50
CA ILE A 182 16.30 23.86 -4.00
C ILE A 182 16.63 24.90 -5.07
N GLY A 183 16.29 24.58 -6.31
CA GLY A 183 16.43 25.47 -7.45
C GLY A 183 15.23 26.41 -7.58
N VAL A 184 15.47 27.63 -8.03
CA VAL A 184 14.44 28.55 -8.51
C VAL A 184 14.58 28.66 -10.02
N SER A 185 13.56 28.25 -10.77
CA SER A 185 13.57 28.35 -12.24
C SER A 185 13.49 29.80 -12.71
N LYS A 186 13.70 30.03 -14.01
CA LYS A 186 13.54 31.37 -14.64
C LYS A 186 12.15 31.98 -14.42
N ASP A 187 11.13 31.14 -14.29
CA ASP A 187 9.75 31.56 -14.04
C ASP A 187 9.44 31.79 -12.55
N GLY A 188 10.43 31.60 -11.68
CA GLY A 188 10.30 31.80 -10.23
C GLY A 188 9.74 30.58 -9.48
N HIS A 189 9.58 29.43 -10.14
CA HIS A 189 9.11 28.20 -9.49
C HIS A 189 10.23 27.57 -8.67
N ARG A 190 9.89 27.14 -7.45
CA ARG A 190 10.82 26.45 -6.54
C ARG A 190 10.62 24.95 -6.67
N GLU A 191 11.71 24.22 -6.84
CA GLU A 191 11.70 22.76 -6.78
C GLU A 191 12.95 22.21 -6.11
N VAL A 192 12.83 21.00 -5.56
CA VAL A 192 14.00 20.27 -5.05
C VAL A 192 14.73 19.69 -6.25
N ILE A 193 15.98 20.10 -6.45
CA ILE A 193 16.80 19.69 -7.60
C ILE A 193 17.81 18.61 -7.24
N GLY A 194 18.07 18.39 -5.95
CA GLY A 194 18.89 17.26 -5.52
C GLY A 194 18.82 17.03 -4.03
N VAL A 195 19.00 15.75 -3.65
CA VAL A 195 19.10 15.30 -2.26
C VAL A 195 20.14 14.19 -2.19
N ALA A 196 21.17 14.35 -1.35
CA ALA A 196 22.20 13.34 -1.15
C ALA A 196 22.56 13.18 0.32
N GLU A 197 23.02 11.97 0.66
CA GLU A 197 23.62 11.71 1.96
C GLU A 197 25.06 12.24 1.98
N GLY A 198 25.33 13.26 2.80
CA GLY A 198 26.68 13.72 3.12
C GLY A 198 27.10 13.17 4.49
N MET A 199 28.23 12.49 4.57
CA MET A 199 28.73 12.01 5.87
C MET A 199 28.93 13.18 6.86
N ARG A 200 29.25 14.38 6.36
CA ARG A 200 29.40 15.63 7.13
C ARG A 200 29.08 16.85 6.27
N GLU A 201 28.79 17.98 6.92
CA GLU A 201 28.80 19.31 6.27
C GLU A 201 30.24 19.81 6.10
N ASP A 202 30.99 19.17 5.20
CA ASP A 202 32.33 19.62 4.81
C ASP A 202 32.39 19.97 3.32
N SER A 203 33.43 20.72 2.96
CA SER A 203 33.60 21.21 1.58
C SER A 203 33.67 20.07 0.57
N ALA A 204 34.23 18.91 0.95
CA ALA A 204 34.36 17.76 0.07
C ALA A 204 32.99 17.12 -0.22
N SER A 205 32.13 16.99 0.79
CA SER A 205 30.77 16.46 0.65
C SER A 205 29.90 17.37 -0.21
N TRP A 206 30.00 18.69 -0.03
CA TRP A 206 29.32 19.67 -0.89
C TRP A 206 29.85 19.66 -2.33
N GLU A 207 31.17 19.58 -2.53
CA GLU A 207 31.76 19.47 -3.86
C GLU A 207 31.26 18.21 -4.59
N GLN A 208 31.26 17.06 -3.90
CA GLN A 208 30.74 15.81 -4.46
C GLN A 208 29.25 15.92 -4.81
N PHE A 209 28.46 16.54 -3.95
CA PHE A 209 27.03 16.75 -4.18
C PHE A 209 26.76 17.56 -5.45
N PHE A 210 27.44 18.71 -5.62
CA PHE A 210 27.26 19.54 -6.81
C PHE A 210 27.84 18.91 -8.09
N ARG A 211 28.89 18.08 -7.99
CA ARG A 211 29.42 17.33 -9.15
C ARG A 211 28.52 16.18 -9.59
N GLY A 212 27.68 15.69 -8.69
CA GLY A 212 26.74 14.59 -8.95
C GLY A 212 25.37 15.04 -9.46
N MET A 213 25.11 16.36 -9.48
CA MET A 213 23.96 16.99 -10.15
C MET A 213 24.29 17.27 -11.62
#